data_AF-A0A972FE30-F1
#
_entry.id   AF-A0A972FE30-F1
#
_cell.length_a   1.000
_cell.length_b   1.000
_cell.length_c   1.000
_cell.angle_alpha   90.00
_cell.angle_beta   90.00
_cell.angle_gamma   90.00
#
_symmetry.space_group_name_H-M   'P 1'
#
loop_
_entity.id
_entity.type
_entity.pdbx_description
1 polymer ?
#
loop_
_entity_poly.entity_id
_entity_poly.type
_entity_poly.pdbx_seq_one_letter_code
_entity_poly.pdbx_strand_id
1 'polypeptide(L)'
;VFEKKGIKIIRLGLNPTEDLGENFVIGGAYHPALGELANSRLMLNIVKEMLNKVILEKDKTLKIYVNPKLISQLIGQRRANIVYLKKEYQIKEIKVIPKKELKGRDIEFAFV
;
A
#
# COMPACT_ATOMS: atom_id res chain seq x y z
N VAL A 1 -5.80 -5.01 -12.75
CA VAL A 1 -6.24 -5.00 -14.18
C VAL A 1 -5.81 -3.73 -14.91
N PHE A 2 -5.97 -2.51 -14.35
CA PHE A 2 -5.69 -1.26 -15.06
C PHE A 2 -4.22 -0.78 -15.03
N GLU A 3 -3.52 -0.85 -13.89
CA GLU A 3 -2.10 -0.44 -13.82
C GLU A 3 -1.18 -1.35 -14.65
N LYS A 4 -1.47 -2.65 -14.72
CA LYS A 4 -0.73 -3.63 -15.56
C LYS A 4 -0.84 -3.33 -17.07
N LYS A 5 -1.76 -2.46 -17.49
CA LYS A 5 -1.93 -2.04 -18.90
C LYS A 5 -1.38 -0.63 -19.18
N GLY A 6 -0.62 -0.03 -18.26
CA GLY A 6 -0.07 1.33 -18.45
C GLY A 6 -1.10 2.45 -18.35
N ILE A 7 -2.33 2.14 -17.90
CA ILE A 7 -3.37 3.15 -17.70
C ILE A 7 -3.14 3.78 -16.33
N LYS A 8 -2.64 5.02 -16.33
CA LYS A 8 -2.46 5.82 -15.12
C LYS A 8 -3.83 6.16 -14.54
N ILE A 9 -4.19 5.51 -13.43
CA ILE A 9 -5.42 5.85 -12.69
C ILE A 9 -5.18 7.17 -11.97
N ILE A 10 -5.85 8.23 -12.42
CA ILE A 10 -5.71 9.59 -11.87
C ILE A 10 -6.62 9.79 -10.65
N ARG A 11 -7.75 9.05 -10.57
CA ARG A 11 -8.74 9.09 -9.48
C ARG A 11 -9.44 7.73 -9.34
N LEU A 12 -9.70 7.30 -8.10
CA LEU A 12 -10.57 6.17 -7.75
C LEU A 12 -11.70 6.73 -6.87
N GLY A 13 -12.87 6.91 -7.48
CA GLY A 13 -14.07 7.51 -6.88
C GLY A 13 -15.09 7.86 -7.97
N LEU A 14 -16.39 7.84 -7.63
CA LEU A 14 -17.46 8.25 -8.54
C LEU A 14 -17.24 9.69 -9.03
N ASN A 15 -17.46 9.93 -10.33
CA ASN A 15 -17.43 11.27 -10.93
C ASN A 15 -18.45 12.16 -10.19
N PRO A 16 -18.03 13.23 -9.48
CA PRO A 16 -18.98 14.23 -9.04
C PRO A 16 -19.30 15.09 -10.25
N THR A 17 -20.52 14.94 -10.78
CA THR A 17 -21.11 15.98 -11.62
C THR A 17 -21.29 17.25 -10.78
N GLU A 18 -21.04 18.39 -11.39
CA GLU A 18 -20.80 19.74 -10.84
C GLU A 18 -21.92 20.39 -10.00
N ASP A 19 -22.81 19.64 -9.35
CA ASP A 19 -24.03 20.21 -8.74
C ASP A 19 -24.22 19.88 -7.25
N LEU A 20 -23.14 19.72 -6.49
CA LEU A 20 -23.22 19.50 -5.03
C LEU A 20 -22.30 20.47 -4.30
N GLY A 21 -22.72 21.73 -4.33
CA GLY A 21 -22.26 22.76 -3.42
C GLY A 21 -22.40 22.35 -1.96
N GLU A 22 -21.55 22.97 -1.14
CA GLU A 22 -21.16 22.68 0.25
C GLU A 22 -22.25 22.45 1.32
N ASN A 23 -23.54 22.29 0.99
CA ASN A 23 -24.62 22.27 1.98
C ASN A 23 -25.56 21.04 1.96
N PHE A 24 -25.25 19.96 1.23
CA PHE A 24 -26.19 18.82 1.08
C PHE A 24 -25.62 17.40 1.33
N VAL A 25 -24.57 17.23 2.13
CA VAL A 25 -24.13 15.88 2.54
C VAL A 25 -24.25 15.69 4.05
N ILE A 26 -25.50 15.65 4.52
CA ILE A 26 -25.88 15.14 5.83
C ILE A 26 -25.74 13.61 5.77
N GLY A 27 -24.51 13.07 5.80
CA GLY A 27 -24.34 11.60 5.80
C GLY A 27 -23.04 10.99 5.25
N GLY A 28 -21.87 11.63 5.37
CA GLY A 28 -20.60 10.87 5.36
C GLY A 28 -20.22 10.14 4.05
N ALA A 29 -20.46 10.72 2.88
CA ALA A 29 -20.13 10.09 1.59
C ALA A 29 -18.65 10.26 1.14
N TYR A 30 -17.83 10.98 1.90
CA TYR A 30 -16.41 11.13 1.61
C TYR A 30 -15.60 11.01 2.89
N HIS A 31 -15.03 9.83 3.14
CA HIS A 31 -13.99 9.67 4.14
C HIS A 31 -12.64 9.64 3.41
N PRO A 32 -11.80 10.69 3.51
CA PRO A 32 -10.45 10.69 2.91
C PRO A 32 -9.63 9.45 3.27
N ALA A 33 -9.87 8.87 4.45
CA ALA A 33 -9.23 7.64 4.91
C ALA A 33 -9.62 6.40 4.07
N LEU A 34 -10.79 6.36 3.43
CA LEU A 34 -11.22 5.20 2.63
C LEU A 34 -10.31 4.99 1.41
N GLY A 35 -9.90 6.07 0.74
CA GLY A 35 -8.90 6.00 -0.34
C GLY A 35 -7.53 5.53 0.17
N GLU A 36 -7.10 5.99 1.34
CA GLU A 36 -5.84 5.56 1.94
C GLU A 36 -5.87 4.10 2.41
N LEU A 37 -6.99 3.62 2.94
CA LEU A 37 -7.22 2.21 3.27
C LEU A 37 -7.18 1.33 2.03
N ALA A 38 -7.81 1.75 0.93
CA ALA A 38 -7.77 1.03 -0.34
C ALA A 38 -6.34 0.97 -0.90
N ASN A 39 -5.61 2.10 -0.90
CA ASN A 39 -4.22 2.16 -1.32
C ASN A 39 -3.30 1.31 -0.43
N SER A 40 -3.53 1.32 0.89
CA SER A 40 -2.82 0.48 1.85
C SER A 40 -3.03 -1.01 1.57
N ARG A 41 -4.28 -1.41 1.31
CA ARG A 41 -4.60 -2.81 0.97
C ARG A 41 -3.98 -3.23 -0.36
N LEU A 42 -3.93 -2.33 -1.33
CA LEU A 42 -3.26 -2.57 -2.60
C LEU A 42 -1.75 -2.76 -2.42
N MET A 43 -1.09 -1.93 -1.61
CA MET A 43 0.34 -2.13 -1.29
C MET A 43 0.60 -3.47 -0.62
N LEU A 44 -0.27 -3.88 0.32
CA LEU A 44 -0.16 -5.21 0.92
C LEU A 44 -0.23 -6.32 -0.13
N ASN A 45 -1.17 -6.25 -1.08
CA ASN A 45 -1.30 -7.24 -2.13
C ASN A 45 -0.07 -7.30 -3.04
N ILE A 46 0.50 -6.14 -3.41
CA ILE A 46 1.72 -6.06 -4.21
C ILE A 46 2.87 -6.78 -3.48
N VAL A 47 3.09 -6.46 -2.19
CA VAL A 47 4.14 -7.10 -1.39
C VAL A 47 3.92 -8.61 -1.29
N LYS A 48 2.68 -9.06 -1.10
CA LYS A 48 2.35 -10.49 -1.07
C LYS A 48 2.67 -11.19 -2.40
N GLU A 49 2.27 -10.61 -3.52
CA GLU A 49 2.58 -11.16 -4.85
C GLU A 49 4.09 -11.28 -5.07
N MET A 50 4.87 -10.32 -4.58
CA MET A 50 6.32 -10.35 -4.64
C MET A 50 6.91 -11.43 -3.73
N LEU A 51 6.52 -11.47 -2.45
CA LEU A 51 7.01 -12.45 -1.48
C LEU A 51 6.63 -13.89 -1.84
N ASN A 52 5.48 -14.11 -2.47
CA ASN A 52 5.07 -15.44 -2.95
C ASN A 52 5.92 -15.98 -4.10
N LYS A 53 6.66 -15.11 -4.81
CA LYS A 53 7.54 -15.49 -5.93
C LYS A 53 8.98 -15.78 -5.53
N VAL A 54 9.35 -15.47 -4.28
CA VAL A 54 10.68 -15.76 -3.73
C VAL A 54 10.58 -16.85 -2.68
N ILE A 55 11.64 -17.65 -2.57
CA ILE A 55 11.80 -18.58 -1.48
C ILE A 55 12.15 -17.76 -0.24
N LEU A 56 11.25 -17.78 0.75
CA LEU A 56 11.43 -17.03 1.98
C LEU A 56 12.21 -17.88 2.99
N GLU A 57 13.34 -17.36 3.44
CA GLU A 57 14.02 -17.91 4.59
C GLU A 57 13.30 -17.47 5.86
N LYS A 58 12.75 -18.44 6.60
CA LYS A 58 12.07 -18.19 7.87
C LYS A 58 13.03 -17.54 8.87
N ASP A 59 12.48 -16.75 9.79
CA ASP A 59 13.21 -16.12 10.91
C ASP A 59 14.27 -15.06 10.54
N LYS A 60 14.39 -14.69 9.27
CA LYS A 60 15.24 -13.55 8.83
C LYS A 60 14.55 -12.21 8.99
N THR A 61 15.35 -11.14 8.90
CA THR A 61 14.85 -9.76 8.87
C THR A 61 14.62 -9.33 7.44
N LEU A 62 13.37 -9.00 7.10
CA LEU A 62 13.00 -8.45 5.80
C LEU A 62 13.18 -6.92 5.80
N LYS A 63 14.06 -6.41 4.95
CA LYS A 63 14.13 -4.98 4.63
C LYS A 63 13.26 -4.71 3.40
N ILE A 64 12.30 -3.80 3.51
CA ILE A 64 11.46 -3.34 2.41
C ILE A 64 11.84 -1.90 2.09
N TYR A 65 12.29 -1.65 0.87
CA TYR A 65 12.60 -0.32 0.36
C TYR A 65 11.40 0.20 -0.42
N VAL A 66 10.96 1.41 -0.10
CA VAL A 66 9.81 2.03 -0.74
C VAL A 66 10.01 3.54 -0.85
N ASN A 67 9.32 4.17 -1.80
CA ASN A 67 9.27 5.63 -1.86
C ASN A 67 8.76 6.20 -0.52
N PRO A 68 9.41 7.25 0.05
CA PRO A 68 9.00 7.85 1.32
C PRO A 68 7.52 8.24 1.39
N LYS A 69 6.92 8.67 0.27
CA LYS A 69 5.52 9.08 0.19
C LYS A 69 4.53 7.92 0.39
N LEU A 70 4.97 6.68 0.18
CA LEU A 70 4.13 5.48 0.28
C LEU A 70 4.39 4.66 1.55
N ILE A 71 5.27 5.12 2.44
CA ILE A 71 5.58 4.41 3.69
C ILE A 71 4.31 4.20 4.53
N SER A 72 3.45 5.22 4.67
CA SER A 72 2.17 5.10 5.40
C SER A 72 1.30 3.99 4.82
N GLN A 73 1.17 3.95 3.49
CA GLN A 73 0.37 2.96 2.78
C GLN A 73 0.96 1.55 2.91
N LEU A 74 2.29 1.41 2.87
CA LEU A 74 2.96 0.13 3.07
C LEU A 74 2.76 -0.39 4.51
N ILE A 75 2.97 0.47 5.51
CA ILE A 75 2.83 0.10 6.93
C ILE A 75 1.37 -0.22 7.26
N GLY A 76 0.44 0.54 6.67
CA GLY A 76 -0.98 0.48 6.93
C GLY A 76 -1.37 1.08 8.28
N GLN A 77 -2.65 1.39 8.42
CA GLN A 77 -3.20 1.94 9.67
C GLN A 77 -2.87 1.02 10.84
N ARG A 78 -2.37 1.58 11.95
CA ARG A 78 -1.93 0.82 13.15
C ARG A 78 -0.94 -0.32 12.84
N ARG A 79 -0.12 -0.17 11.79
CA ARG A 79 0.85 -1.17 11.32
C ARG A 79 0.21 -2.50 10.89
N ALA A 80 -1.08 -2.48 10.50
CA ALA A 80 -1.83 -3.69 10.18
C ALA A 80 -1.17 -4.55 9.07
N ASN A 81 -0.59 -3.92 8.04
CA ASN A 81 0.07 -4.64 6.97
C ASN A 81 1.35 -5.33 7.46
N ILE A 82 2.15 -4.65 8.30
CA ILE A 82 3.38 -5.22 8.85
C ILE A 82 3.08 -6.41 9.76
N VAL A 83 2.07 -6.29 10.62
CA VAL A 83 1.62 -7.38 11.50
C VAL A 83 1.14 -8.57 10.67
N TYR A 84 0.34 -8.31 9.64
CA TYR A 84 -0.13 -9.34 8.71
C TYR A 84 1.04 -10.07 8.03
N LEU A 85 1.98 -9.33 7.44
CA LEU A 85 3.12 -9.88 6.72
C LEU A 85 4.03 -10.72 7.63
N LYS A 86 4.29 -10.25 8.86
CA LYS A 86 5.08 -11.01 9.83
C LYS A 86 4.43 -12.36 10.15
N LYS A 87 3.11 -12.37 10.38
CA LYS A 87 2.36 -13.56 10.75
C LYS A 87 2.25 -14.56 9.59
N GLU A 88 1.89 -14.07 8.40
CA GLU A 88 1.69 -14.88 7.20
C GLU A 88 3.00 -15.57 6.77
N TYR A 89 4.11 -14.82 6.77
CA TYR A 89 5.38 -15.27 6.21
C TYR A 89 6.40 -15.73 7.25
N GLN A 90 6.03 -15.77 8.54
CA GLN A 90 6.91 -16.17 9.65
C GLN A 90 8.24 -15.39 9.65
N ILE A 91 8.14 -14.07 9.43
CA ILE A 91 9.29 -13.16 9.39
C ILE A 91 9.50 -12.56 10.78
N LYS A 92 10.72 -12.68 11.30
CA LYS A 92 11.09 -12.17 12.64
C LYS A 92 10.92 -10.65 12.73
N GLU A 93 11.47 -9.94 11.76
CA GLU A 93 11.46 -8.48 11.73
C GLU A 93 11.24 -7.94 10.31
N ILE A 94 10.45 -6.87 10.19
CA ILE A 94 10.26 -6.14 8.94
C ILE A 94 10.72 -4.70 9.17
N LYS A 95 11.71 -4.25 8.41
CA LYS A 95 12.23 -2.88 8.42
C LYS A 95 11.84 -2.18 7.13
N VAL A 96 11.09 -1.09 7.25
CA VAL A 96 10.73 -0.25 6.10
C VAL A 96 11.76 0.87 5.96
N ILE A 97 12.40 0.95 4.80
CA ILE A 97 13.48 1.90 4.53
C ILE A 97 13.04 2.84 3.39
N PRO A 98 13.09 4.17 3.60
CA PRO A 98 12.82 5.13 2.53
C PRO A 98 13.91 5.05 1.45
N LYS A 99 13.51 4.89 0.18
CA LYS A 99 14.40 5.01 -0.98
C LYS A 99 13.78 5.95 -2.01
N LYS A 100 14.37 7.15 -2.14
CA LYS A 100 13.84 8.22 -3.02
C LYS A 100 13.97 7.91 -4.51
N GLU A 101 14.89 7.02 -4.87
CA GLU A 101 15.14 6.58 -6.25
C GLU A 101 13.97 5.76 -6.82
N LEU A 102 13.18 5.11 -5.95
CA LEU A 102 12.00 4.35 -6.34
C LEU A 102 10.85 5.30 -6.72
N LYS A 103 10.29 5.12 -7.91
CA LYS A 103 9.17 5.93 -8.42
C LYS A 103 7.86 5.18 -8.26
N GLY A 104 6.77 5.93 -8.08
CA GLY A 104 5.44 5.33 -7.96
C GLY A 104 5.39 4.27 -6.84
N ARG A 105 4.86 3.08 -7.17
CA ARG A 105 4.65 1.94 -6.27
C ARG A 105 5.73 0.87 -6.38
N ASP A 106 6.92 1.23 -6.86
CA ASP A 106 8.04 0.32 -6.92
C ASP A 106 8.49 -0.05 -5.50
N ILE A 107 8.73 -1.35 -5.28
CA ILE A 107 9.16 -1.92 -4.01
C ILE A 107 10.35 -2.83 -4.28
N GLU A 108 11.40 -2.69 -3.47
CA GLU A 108 12.51 -3.64 -3.42
C GLU A 108 12.57 -4.27 -2.04
N PHE A 109 13.08 -5.49 -1.92
CA PHE A 109 13.31 -6.10 -0.63
C PHE A 109 14.62 -6.89 -0.58
N ALA A 110 15.15 -7.00 0.64
CA ALA A 110 16.34 -7.79 0.93
C ALA A 110 16.14 -8.56 2.25
N PHE A 111 16.58 -9.81 2.28
CA PHE A 111 16.66 -10.60 3.52
C PHE A 111 18.03 -10.39 4.16
N VAL A 112 18.04 -10.17 5.47
CA VAL A 112 19.25 -10.07 6.31
C VAL A 112 19.16 -11.06 7.44
#